data_AF-A0A317GW75-F1
#
_entry.id   AF-A0A317GW75-F1
#
_cell.length_a   1.000
_cell.length_b   1.000
_cell.length_c   1.000
_cell.angle_alpha   90.00
_cell.angle_beta   90.00
_cell.angle_gamma   90.00
#
_symmetry.space_group_name_H-M   'P 1'
#
loop_
_entity.id
_entity.type
_entity.pdbx_description
1 polymer ?
#
loop_
_entity_poly.entity_id
_entity_poly.type
_entity_poly.pdbx_seq_one_letter_code
_entity_poly.pdbx_strand_id
1 'polypeptide(L)'
;NQYWPALYFIDAKGRIRHHQFGEGDYEQSEMVIQQLLVEAGMNGIGHELVSVDGRGPEAAPDWQDLKSPETYVGYQRAENFASSGGAKLDRSHVYAAPSRLALNHWALSGDWTIGKQAAALNHANGRIAFRFHARDLHLVMGPAAPGTSVRFRVLIDGKPPGGAHGTDVDEQGNGKLTEQRLYQLIRQPSPIADRQFEIEFLDAGAEAFVFTFG
;
A
#
# COMPACT_ATOMS: atom_id res chain seq x y z
N ASN A 1 15.01 -0.59 15.65
CA ASN A 1 14.61 -0.97 14.29
C ASN A 1 14.20 0.28 13.53
N GLN A 2 14.56 0.40 12.25
CA GLN A 2 14.25 1.54 11.36
C GLN A 2 13.59 1.09 10.04
N TYR A 3 13.31 -0.22 9.88
CA TYR A 3 12.82 -0.81 8.64
C TYR A 3 11.59 -1.67 8.90
N TRP A 4 10.75 -1.81 7.88
CA TRP A 4 9.64 -2.76 7.85
C TRP A 4 9.63 -3.50 6.50
N PRO A 5 9.59 -4.84 6.48
CA PRO A 5 9.79 -5.72 7.63
C PRO A 5 11.23 -5.66 8.16
N ALA A 6 11.44 -6.16 9.37
CA ALA A 6 12.78 -6.43 9.91
C ALA A 6 12.75 -7.72 10.73
N LEU A 7 13.61 -8.67 10.37
CA LEU A 7 13.74 -9.96 11.02
C LEU A 7 15.05 -9.99 11.81
N TYR A 8 15.00 -10.53 13.03
CA TYR A 8 16.16 -10.80 13.86
C TYR A 8 16.14 -12.27 14.27
N PHE A 9 17.19 -13.00 13.92
CA PHE A 9 17.30 -14.43 14.18
C PHE A 9 18.11 -14.66 15.44
N ILE A 10 17.49 -15.30 16.44
CA ILE A 10 18.04 -15.47 17.78
C ILE A 10 18.28 -16.96 18.02
N ASP A 11 19.50 -17.31 18.47
CA ASP A 11 19.82 -18.71 18.79
C ASP A 11 19.22 -19.16 20.13
N ALA A 12 19.31 -20.47 20.40
CA ALA A 12 18.85 -21.08 21.66
C ALA A 12 19.55 -20.53 22.92
N LYS A 13 20.62 -19.75 22.77
CA LYS A 13 21.35 -19.08 23.88
C LYS A 13 20.94 -17.61 24.01
N GLY A 14 19.95 -17.14 23.25
CA GLY A 14 19.44 -15.78 23.29
C GLY A 14 20.32 -14.76 22.56
N ARG A 15 21.23 -15.18 21.67
CA ARG A 15 22.11 -14.26 20.92
C ARG A 15 21.56 -14.01 19.53
N ILE A 16 21.62 -12.76 19.08
CA ILE A 16 21.31 -12.41 17.69
C ILE A 16 22.42 -12.98 16.80
N ARG A 17 22.04 -13.74 15.78
CA ARG A 17 22.95 -14.40 14.85
C ARG A 17 22.85 -13.87 13.43
N HIS A 18 21.70 -13.32 13.08
CA HIS A 18 21.47 -12.70 11.78
C HIS A 18 20.36 -11.66 11.91
N HIS A 19 20.28 -10.77 10.93
CA HIS A 19 19.17 -9.85 10.76
C HIS A 19 18.91 -9.65 9.26
N GLN A 20 17.64 -9.46 8.90
CA GLN A 20 17.22 -9.06 7.57
C GLN A 20 16.40 -7.78 7.67
N PHE A 21 16.74 -6.78 6.86
CA PHE A 21 16.03 -5.50 6.80
C PHE A 21 15.42 -5.31 5.42
N GLY A 22 14.14 -4.96 5.38
CA GLY A 22 13.40 -4.90 4.14
C GLY A 22 12.92 -6.28 3.68
N GLU A 23 12.12 -6.26 2.63
CA GLU A 23 11.54 -7.47 2.04
C GLU A 23 12.57 -8.20 1.16
N GLY A 24 12.57 -9.54 1.18
CA GLY A 24 13.47 -10.38 0.40
C GLY A 24 14.39 -11.26 1.26
N ASP A 25 15.40 -11.85 0.61
CA ASP A 25 16.34 -12.83 1.17
C ASP A 25 15.66 -13.95 1.99
N TYR A 26 14.53 -14.45 1.47
CA TYR A 26 13.74 -15.49 2.11
C TYR A 26 14.52 -16.81 2.22
N GLU A 27 15.21 -17.21 1.15
CA GLU A 27 16.03 -18.42 1.13
C GLU A 27 17.16 -18.35 2.15
N GLN A 28 17.87 -17.21 2.18
CA GLN A 28 18.95 -16.98 3.13
C GLN A 28 18.43 -16.98 4.58
N SER A 29 17.29 -16.33 4.80
CA SER A 29 16.61 -16.31 6.10
C SER A 29 16.24 -17.73 6.56
N GLU A 30 15.72 -18.57 5.66
CA GLU A 30 15.39 -19.96 5.96
C GLU A 30 16.67 -20.78 6.27
N MET A 31 17.74 -20.61 5.50
CA MET A 31 19.02 -21.28 5.77
C MET A 31 19.56 -20.92 7.16
N VAL A 32 19.40 -19.68 7.61
CA VAL A 32 19.76 -19.29 8.98
C VAL A 32 18.88 -20.01 10.01
N ILE A 33 17.56 -20.09 9.79
CA ILE A 33 16.67 -20.82 10.71
C ILE A 33 17.08 -22.30 10.79
N GLN A 34 17.30 -22.95 9.66
CA GLN A 34 17.72 -24.36 9.60
C GLN A 34 19.03 -24.56 10.37
N GLN A 35 20.02 -23.69 10.16
CA GLN A 35 21.29 -23.73 10.88
C GLN A 35 21.10 -23.58 12.40
N LEU A 36 20.27 -22.63 12.84
CA LEU A 36 20.02 -22.40 14.27
C LEU A 36 19.29 -23.58 14.94
N LEU A 37 18.38 -24.25 14.22
CA LEU A 37 17.70 -25.45 14.72
C LEU A 37 18.68 -26.61 14.91
N VAL A 38 19.58 -26.82 13.94
CA VAL A 38 20.64 -27.84 14.06
C VAL A 38 21.57 -27.53 15.23
N GLU A 39 22.00 -26.26 15.40
CA GLU A 39 22.82 -25.84 16.54
C GLU A 39 22.12 -26.01 17.90
N ALA A 40 20.79 -25.98 17.93
CA ALA A 40 19.97 -26.25 19.11
C ALA A 40 19.79 -27.75 19.43
N GLY A 41 20.38 -28.64 18.61
CA GLY A 41 20.31 -30.09 18.80
C GLY A 41 19.06 -30.74 18.19
N MET A 42 18.34 -30.04 17.31
CA MET A 42 17.25 -30.64 16.53
C MET A 42 17.85 -31.52 15.43
N ASN A 43 17.38 -32.77 15.36
CA ASN A 43 17.76 -33.73 14.31
C ASN A 43 16.66 -33.82 13.26
N GLY A 44 17.01 -34.23 12.04
CA GLY A 44 16.04 -34.43 10.95
C GLY A 44 15.53 -33.15 10.30
N ILE A 45 16.21 -32.03 10.51
CA ILE A 45 15.96 -30.80 9.75
C ILE A 45 16.47 -31.01 8.32
N GLY A 46 15.57 -30.94 7.35
CA GLY A 46 15.93 -30.99 5.93
C GLY A 46 16.76 -29.76 5.52
N HIS A 47 17.56 -29.91 4.46
CA HIS A 47 18.29 -28.81 3.82
C HIS A 47 17.58 -28.25 2.58
N GLU A 48 16.42 -28.81 2.26
CA GLU A 48 15.56 -28.29 1.19
C GLU A 48 14.85 -27.04 1.68
N LEU A 49 14.77 -26.04 0.80
CA LEU A 49 14.09 -24.79 1.08
C LEU A 49 12.59 -24.94 0.82
N VAL A 50 11.79 -24.29 1.64
CA VAL A 50 10.35 -24.18 1.43
C VAL A 50 10.10 -23.21 0.29
N SER A 51 9.35 -23.66 -0.71
CA SER A 51 8.84 -22.79 -1.77
C SER A 51 7.47 -22.25 -1.37
N VAL A 52 7.32 -20.92 -1.36
CA VAL A 52 6.06 -20.23 -1.08
C VAL A 52 5.61 -19.49 -2.35
N ASP A 53 4.44 -19.84 -2.86
CA ASP A 53 3.77 -19.13 -3.96
C ASP A 53 2.83 -18.07 -3.39
N GLY A 54 3.39 -16.90 -3.06
CA GLY A 54 2.63 -15.76 -2.55
C GLY A 54 1.62 -15.23 -3.57
N ARG A 55 0.39 -14.97 -3.15
CA ARG A 55 -0.70 -14.51 -4.03
C ARG A 55 -1.31 -13.20 -3.54
N GLY A 56 -1.95 -12.48 -4.47
CA GLY A 56 -2.57 -11.19 -4.14
C GLY A 56 -1.54 -10.23 -3.52
N PRO A 57 -1.81 -9.64 -2.34
CA PRO A 57 -0.86 -8.75 -1.64
C PRO A 57 0.43 -9.43 -1.15
N GLU A 58 0.47 -10.76 -1.06
CA GLU A 58 1.65 -11.52 -0.62
C GLU A 58 2.61 -11.87 -1.78
N ALA A 59 2.20 -11.60 -3.02
CA ALA A 59 3.06 -11.82 -4.17
C ALA A 59 4.23 -10.85 -4.12
N ALA A 60 5.45 -11.37 -4.31
CA ALA A 60 6.66 -10.56 -4.28
C ALA A 60 6.56 -9.35 -5.24
N PRO A 61 7.08 -8.18 -4.83
CA PRO A 61 7.11 -7.00 -5.67
C PRO A 61 7.82 -7.25 -7.00
N ASP A 62 7.34 -6.61 -8.07
CA ASP A 62 8.11 -6.49 -9.31
C ASP A 62 9.24 -5.46 -9.14
N TRP A 63 10.35 -5.89 -8.54
CA TRP A 63 11.48 -5.03 -8.19
C TRP A 63 12.06 -4.22 -9.36
N GLN A 64 11.92 -4.70 -10.60
CA GLN A 64 12.44 -3.99 -11.78
C GLN A 64 11.56 -2.79 -12.17
N ASP A 65 10.26 -2.90 -11.90
CA ASP A 65 9.26 -1.87 -12.21
C ASP A 65 8.66 -1.19 -10.96
N LEU A 66 9.26 -1.39 -9.78
CA LEU A 66 8.88 -0.69 -8.55
C LEU A 66 9.59 0.69 -8.47
N LYS A 67 8.99 1.71 -9.08
CA LYS A 67 9.55 3.08 -9.15
C LYS A 67 8.75 4.13 -8.36
N SER A 68 7.62 3.72 -7.77
CA SER A 68 6.85 4.54 -6.84
C SER A 68 7.19 4.21 -5.39
N PRO A 69 7.59 5.21 -4.57
CA PRO A 69 7.90 4.99 -3.17
C PRO A 69 6.63 4.95 -2.31
N GLU A 70 6.73 4.36 -1.12
CA GLU A 70 5.71 4.51 -0.09
C GLU A 70 5.35 6.00 0.10
N THR A 71 4.06 6.35 -0.03
CA THR A 71 3.62 7.74 -0.02
C THR A 71 2.51 7.97 1.02
N TYR A 72 2.83 8.70 2.07
CA TYR A 72 1.90 9.03 3.16
C TYR A 72 0.99 10.19 2.77
N VAL A 73 -0.30 10.11 3.14
CA VAL A 73 -1.26 11.19 2.87
C VAL A 73 -1.48 12.11 4.07
N GLY A 74 -1.12 11.66 5.28
CA GLY A 74 -1.09 12.49 6.49
C GLY A 74 0.07 13.48 6.48
N TYR A 75 -0.17 14.72 6.94
CA TYR A 75 0.78 15.82 6.75
C TYR A 75 2.13 15.64 7.48
N GLN A 76 2.23 14.73 8.45
CA GLN A 76 3.47 14.50 9.18
C GLN A 76 4.59 13.98 8.28
N ARG A 77 4.22 13.22 7.24
CA ARG A 77 5.16 12.54 6.32
C ARG A 77 4.78 12.72 4.84
N ALA A 78 3.76 13.52 4.56
CA ALA A 78 3.28 13.74 3.21
C ALA A 78 4.32 14.48 2.38
N GLU A 79 4.60 13.93 1.20
CA GLU A 79 5.43 14.54 0.16
C GLU A 79 4.66 14.54 -1.16
N ASN A 80 5.08 15.37 -2.12
CA ASN A 80 4.53 15.41 -3.49
C ASN A 80 3.00 15.65 -3.59
N PHE A 81 2.41 16.33 -2.61
CA PHE A 81 1.01 16.75 -2.64
C PHE A 81 0.78 17.89 -3.65
N ALA A 82 -0.10 17.66 -4.62
CA ALA A 82 -0.24 18.51 -5.81
C ALA A 82 -1.60 19.24 -5.92
N SER A 83 -2.50 19.12 -4.94
CA SER A 83 -3.78 19.84 -4.98
C SER A 83 -3.56 21.35 -4.96
N SER A 84 -4.41 22.08 -5.69
CA SER A 84 -4.32 23.54 -5.79
C SER A 84 -4.39 24.21 -4.42
N GLY A 85 -3.49 25.16 -4.16
CA GLY A 85 -3.46 25.91 -2.89
C GLY A 85 -2.77 25.19 -1.71
N GLY A 86 -2.23 24.00 -1.94
CA GLY A 86 -1.46 23.22 -0.96
C GLY A 86 -2.28 22.68 0.21
N ALA A 87 -1.64 21.88 1.07
CA ALA A 87 -2.31 21.23 2.19
C ALA A 87 -2.78 22.25 3.25
N LYS A 88 -4.03 22.10 3.70
CA LYS A 88 -4.58 22.80 4.87
C LYS A 88 -4.65 21.82 6.03
N LEU A 89 -3.80 22.03 7.02
CA LEU A 89 -3.58 21.09 8.11
C LEU A 89 -4.70 21.19 9.16
N ASP A 90 -5.17 20.03 9.65
CA ASP A 90 -6.12 19.88 10.75
C ASP A 90 -7.43 20.69 10.60
N ARG A 91 -7.83 20.97 9.34
CA ARG A 91 -9.09 21.65 9.05
C ARG A 91 -9.73 21.12 7.77
N SER A 92 -11.05 21.08 7.76
CA SER A 92 -11.82 20.79 6.55
C SER A 92 -11.50 21.82 5.46
N HIS A 93 -11.29 21.32 4.25
CA HIS A 93 -11.04 22.13 3.08
C HIS A 93 -11.48 21.41 1.81
N VAL A 94 -12.08 22.16 0.89
CA VAL A 94 -12.41 21.66 -0.44
C VAL A 94 -11.18 21.75 -1.33
N TYR A 95 -10.62 20.60 -1.68
CA TYR A 95 -9.46 20.49 -2.57
C TYR A 95 -9.91 20.32 -4.02
N ALA A 96 -9.03 20.75 -4.93
CA ALA A 96 -9.14 20.50 -6.35
C ALA A 96 -7.83 19.93 -6.89
N ALA A 97 -7.91 18.75 -7.50
CA ALA A 97 -6.77 18.11 -8.15
C ALA A 97 -6.39 18.88 -9.44
N PRO A 98 -5.10 18.94 -9.79
CA PRO A 98 -4.67 19.48 -11.07
C PRO A 98 -5.11 18.55 -12.20
N SER A 99 -5.18 19.07 -13.43
CA SER A 99 -5.54 18.27 -14.61
C SER A 99 -4.49 17.22 -14.99
N ARG A 100 -3.25 17.35 -14.49
CA ARG A 100 -2.15 16.41 -14.71
C ARG A 100 -1.32 16.30 -13.44
N LEU A 101 -0.94 15.07 -13.11
CA LEU A 101 0.03 14.75 -12.06
C LEU A 101 1.38 14.39 -12.69
N ALA A 102 2.47 14.83 -12.06
CA ALA A 102 3.80 14.28 -12.30
C ALA A 102 3.89 12.89 -11.67
N LEU A 103 4.86 12.07 -12.10
CA LEU A 103 5.10 10.75 -11.48
C LEU A 103 5.37 10.93 -9.97
N ASN A 104 4.84 10.01 -9.16
CA ASN A 104 4.94 9.99 -7.70
C ASN A 104 4.32 11.20 -7.01
N HIS A 105 3.38 11.88 -7.67
CA HIS A 105 2.57 12.95 -7.09
C HIS A 105 1.12 12.50 -6.91
N TRP A 106 0.47 13.08 -5.92
CA TRP A 106 -0.91 12.78 -5.57
C TRP A 106 -1.70 14.03 -5.23
N ALA A 107 -3.02 13.95 -5.35
CA ALA A 107 -3.91 15.06 -5.09
C ALA A 107 -5.25 14.58 -4.51
N LEU A 108 -5.93 15.50 -3.84
CA LEU A 108 -7.28 15.34 -3.32
C LEU A 108 -8.25 16.18 -4.17
N SER A 109 -9.48 15.69 -4.30
CA SER A 109 -10.62 16.49 -4.74
C SER A 109 -11.81 16.26 -3.81
N GLY A 110 -12.60 17.30 -3.55
CA GLY A 110 -13.70 17.25 -2.58
C GLY A 110 -13.28 17.76 -1.19
N ASP A 111 -14.16 17.57 -0.20
CA ASP A 111 -13.96 18.10 1.15
C ASP A 111 -13.22 17.10 2.05
N TRP A 112 -11.97 17.42 2.37
CA TRP A 112 -11.09 16.58 3.18
C TRP A 112 -10.52 17.35 4.37
N THR A 113 -10.25 16.63 5.44
CA THR A 113 -9.41 17.08 6.56
C THR A 113 -8.11 16.29 6.52
N ILE A 114 -6.97 16.97 6.30
CA ILE A 114 -5.65 16.35 6.36
C ILE A 114 -5.14 16.45 7.80
N GLY A 115 -5.15 15.33 8.52
CA GLY A 115 -4.58 15.19 9.85
C GLY A 115 -3.12 14.75 9.82
N LYS A 116 -2.53 14.58 11.01
CA LYS A 116 -1.12 14.17 11.17
C LYS A 116 -0.78 12.89 10.39
N GLN A 117 -1.61 11.86 10.57
CA GLN A 117 -1.33 10.50 10.09
C GLN A 117 -2.18 10.10 8.88
N ALA A 118 -3.33 10.76 8.68
CA ALA A 118 -4.32 10.37 7.70
C ALA A 118 -5.02 11.57 7.07
N ALA A 119 -5.65 11.36 5.92
CA ALA A 119 -6.62 12.27 5.33
C ALA A 119 -8.02 11.65 5.48
N ALA A 120 -8.93 12.40 6.08
CA ALA A 120 -10.31 11.97 6.33
C ALA A 120 -11.28 12.71 5.41
N LEU A 121 -12.18 11.96 4.78
CA LEU A 121 -13.19 12.48 3.87
C LEU A 121 -14.41 12.98 4.65
N ASN A 122 -14.72 14.27 4.54
CA ASN A 122 -15.82 14.88 5.28
C ASN A 122 -17.17 14.69 4.56
N HIS A 123 -17.18 14.65 3.23
CA HIS A 123 -18.39 14.53 2.41
C HIS A 123 -18.23 13.49 1.29
N ALA A 124 -19.34 12.88 0.85
CA ALA A 124 -19.31 11.91 -0.25
C ALA A 124 -18.76 12.50 -1.56
N ASN A 125 -18.34 11.62 -2.47
CA ASN A 125 -17.75 11.92 -3.78
C ASN A 125 -16.38 12.62 -3.71
N GLY A 126 -15.66 12.47 -2.60
CA GLY A 126 -14.26 12.85 -2.53
C GLY A 126 -13.37 11.86 -3.27
N ARG A 127 -12.28 12.37 -3.83
CA ARG A 127 -11.34 11.60 -4.63
C ARG A 127 -9.90 11.76 -4.17
N ILE A 128 -9.12 10.70 -4.35
CA ILE A 128 -7.66 10.73 -4.30
C ILE A 128 -7.15 10.30 -5.67
N ALA A 129 -6.26 11.10 -6.25
CA ALA A 129 -5.59 10.79 -7.51
C ALA A 129 -4.08 10.60 -7.24
N PHE A 130 -3.46 9.65 -7.92
CA PHE A 130 -2.02 9.37 -7.82
C PHE A 130 -1.49 8.98 -9.20
N ARG A 131 -0.31 9.47 -9.59
CA ARG A 131 0.39 8.94 -10.78
C ARG A 131 1.57 8.09 -10.36
N PHE A 132 1.54 6.80 -10.69
CA PHE A 132 2.49 5.80 -10.18
C PHE A 132 3.15 4.99 -11.29
N HIS A 133 4.21 4.26 -10.93
CA HIS A 133 4.89 3.25 -11.73
C HIS A 133 5.26 2.07 -10.83
N ALA A 134 4.42 1.02 -10.90
CA ALA A 134 4.54 -0.24 -10.17
C ALA A 134 3.56 -1.27 -10.77
N ARG A 135 3.76 -2.57 -10.53
CA ARG A 135 2.78 -3.58 -10.94
C ARG A 135 1.52 -3.45 -10.10
N ASP A 136 1.67 -3.40 -8.79
CA ASP A 136 0.58 -3.33 -7.83
C ASP A 136 0.50 -1.93 -7.20
N LEU A 137 -0.73 -1.44 -7.02
CA LEU A 137 -1.01 -0.26 -6.19
C LEU A 137 -1.93 -0.68 -5.06
N HIS A 138 -1.50 -0.37 -3.85
CA HIS A 138 -2.25 -0.58 -2.63
C HIS A 138 -2.49 0.75 -1.91
N LEU A 139 -3.55 0.79 -1.10
CA LEU A 139 -3.82 1.91 -0.21
C LEU A 139 -4.23 1.37 1.15
N VAL A 140 -3.51 1.79 2.20
CA VAL A 140 -3.96 1.60 3.58
C VAL A 140 -5.04 2.63 3.86
N MET A 141 -6.26 2.15 4.05
CA MET A 141 -7.45 2.97 4.27
C MET A 141 -8.50 2.18 5.04
N GLY A 142 -9.56 2.87 5.47
CA GLY A 142 -10.73 2.24 6.07
C GLY A 142 -11.81 3.26 6.41
N PRO A 143 -12.95 2.82 6.97
CA PRO A 143 -13.92 3.75 7.52
C PRO A 143 -13.33 4.47 8.75
N ALA A 144 -13.59 5.77 8.89
CA ALA A 144 -13.18 6.57 10.03
C ALA A 144 -13.90 6.17 11.34
N ALA A 145 -15.10 5.60 11.22
CA ALA A 145 -15.88 5.08 12.34
C ALA A 145 -15.95 3.54 12.28
N PRO A 146 -15.56 2.82 13.35
CA PRO A 146 -15.66 1.37 13.40
C PRO A 146 -17.09 0.86 13.15
N GLY A 147 -17.23 -0.25 12.45
CA GLY A 147 -18.53 -0.86 12.13
C GLY A 147 -19.33 -0.13 11.03
N THR A 148 -18.80 0.97 10.48
CA THR A 148 -19.38 1.63 9.30
C THR A 148 -18.75 1.10 8.03
N SER A 149 -19.29 1.53 6.89
CA SER A 149 -18.76 1.14 5.60
C SER A 149 -18.88 2.25 4.57
N VAL A 150 -17.87 2.32 3.70
CA VAL A 150 -17.78 3.31 2.62
C VAL A 150 -17.59 2.58 1.30
N ARG A 151 -18.48 2.80 0.35
CA ARG A 151 -18.30 2.29 -1.02
C ARG A 151 -17.32 3.18 -1.76
N PHE A 152 -16.53 2.59 -2.62
CA PHE A 152 -15.63 3.34 -3.49
C PHE A 152 -15.62 2.77 -4.90
N ARG A 153 -15.13 3.58 -5.83
CA ARG A 153 -14.83 3.17 -7.20
C ARG A 153 -13.45 3.66 -7.59
N VAL A 154 -12.64 2.79 -8.19
CA VAL A 154 -11.33 3.13 -8.75
C VAL A 154 -11.37 3.21 -10.26
N LEU A 155 -10.49 4.04 -10.81
CA LEU A 155 -10.21 4.15 -12.23
C LEU A 155 -8.70 4.13 -12.46
N ILE A 156 -8.30 3.59 -13.60
CA ILE A 156 -6.95 3.67 -14.14
C ILE A 156 -7.00 4.34 -15.50
N ASP A 157 -6.22 5.41 -15.67
CA ASP A 157 -6.23 6.28 -16.85
C ASP A 157 -7.64 6.73 -17.27
N GLY A 158 -8.48 7.03 -16.26
CA GLY A 158 -9.87 7.47 -16.43
C GLY A 158 -10.87 6.36 -16.83
N LYS A 159 -10.47 5.08 -16.78
CA LYS A 159 -11.31 3.92 -17.16
C LYS A 159 -11.42 2.91 -16.02
N PRO A 160 -12.46 2.06 -16.00
CA PRO A 160 -12.48 0.91 -15.11
C PRO A 160 -11.24 0.02 -15.30
N PRO A 161 -10.74 -0.63 -14.24
CA PRO A 161 -9.49 -1.38 -14.29
C PRO A 161 -9.57 -2.62 -15.20
N GLY A 162 -10.76 -3.20 -15.43
CA GLY A 162 -10.89 -4.45 -16.16
C GLY A 162 -9.99 -5.52 -15.54
N GLY A 163 -9.25 -6.28 -16.36
CA GLY A 163 -8.30 -7.28 -15.88
C GLY A 163 -7.10 -6.75 -15.09
N ALA A 164 -6.94 -5.43 -14.94
CA ALA A 164 -5.93 -4.82 -14.08
C ALA A 164 -6.42 -4.60 -12.63
N HIS A 165 -7.60 -5.12 -12.27
CA HIS A 165 -8.16 -4.95 -10.93
C HIS A 165 -7.32 -5.72 -9.89
N GLY A 166 -7.16 -5.12 -8.71
CA GLY A 166 -6.58 -5.81 -7.56
C GLY A 166 -7.59 -6.76 -6.90
N THR A 167 -7.16 -7.48 -5.87
CA THR A 167 -8.01 -8.46 -5.17
C THR A 167 -9.18 -7.85 -4.40
N ASP A 168 -9.11 -6.56 -4.05
CA ASP A 168 -10.14 -5.86 -3.27
C ASP A 168 -11.15 -5.07 -4.12
N VAL A 169 -11.09 -5.23 -5.44
CA VAL A 169 -11.84 -4.43 -6.40
C VAL A 169 -12.37 -5.32 -7.52
N ASP A 170 -13.60 -5.09 -7.98
CA ASP A 170 -14.12 -5.76 -9.19
C ASP A 170 -13.57 -5.16 -10.50
N GLU A 171 -13.83 -5.82 -11.64
CA GLU A 171 -13.39 -5.33 -12.96
C GLU A 171 -13.92 -3.92 -13.32
N GLN A 172 -15.04 -3.50 -12.71
CA GLN A 172 -15.64 -2.18 -12.92
C GLN A 172 -15.08 -1.11 -11.99
N GLY A 173 -14.16 -1.51 -11.11
CA GLY A 173 -13.47 -0.65 -10.17
C GLY A 173 -14.18 -0.53 -8.83
N ASN A 174 -15.27 -1.25 -8.57
CA ASN A 174 -16.02 -1.08 -7.33
C ASN A 174 -15.40 -1.88 -6.19
N GLY A 175 -15.42 -1.29 -5.00
CA GLY A 175 -15.03 -1.94 -3.77
C GLY A 175 -15.71 -1.32 -2.55
N LYS A 176 -15.41 -1.85 -1.38
CA LYS A 176 -16.05 -1.44 -0.12
C LYS A 176 -15.04 -1.44 1.03
N LEU A 177 -14.95 -0.32 1.73
CA LEU A 177 -14.21 -0.21 2.99
C LEU A 177 -15.08 -0.74 4.12
N THR A 178 -14.54 -1.68 4.89
CA THR A 178 -15.22 -2.24 6.07
C THR A 178 -14.31 -2.25 7.30
N GLU A 179 -13.00 -2.22 7.10
CA GLU A 179 -11.98 -2.20 8.14
C GLU A 179 -10.77 -1.37 7.68
N GLN A 180 -9.93 -0.95 8.64
CA GLN A 180 -8.66 -0.28 8.35
C GLN A 180 -7.59 -1.33 8.07
N ARG A 181 -7.20 -1.48 6.81
CA ARG A 181 -6.14 -2.40 6.36
C ARG A 181 -5.53 -1.93 5.05
N LEU A 182 -4.57 -2.70 4.54
CA LEU A 182 -4.10 -2.58 3.17
C LEU A 182 -5.15 -3.15 2.21
N TYR A 183 -5.55 -2.36 1.21
CA TYR A 183 -6.39 -2.78 0.10
C TYR A 183 -5.57 -2.81 -1.19
N GLN A 184 -5.56 -3.93 -1.90
CA GLN A 184 -4.94 -4.07 -3.22
C GLN A 184 -5.92 -3.63 -4.30
N LEU A 185 -5.65 -2.49 -4.91
CA LEU A 185 -6.60 -1.81 -5.79
C LEU A 185 -6.33 -2.05 -7.26
N ILE A 186 -5.06 -2.07 -7.66
CA ILE A 186 -4.62 -2.30 -9.03
C ILE A 186 -3.55 -3.38 -9.04
N ARG A 187 -3.59 -4.23 -10.07
CA ARG A 187 -2.54 -5.14 -10.50
C ARG A 187 -2.39 -5.02 -12.01
N GLN A 188 -1.44 -4.23 -12.47
CA GLN A 188 -1.19 -4.02 -13.90
C GLN A 188 -0.74 -5.32 -14.58
N PRO A 189 -1.29 -5.66 -15.75
CA PRO A 189 -0.69 -6.67 -16.60
C PRO A 189 0.59 -6.13 -17.24
N SER A 190 1.57 -7.00 -17.50
CA SER A 190 2.77 -6.62 -18.24
C SER A 190 2.42 -6.19 -19.68
N PRO A 191 3.17 -5.23 -20.27
CA PRO A 191 4.28 -4.50 -19.66
C PRO A 191 3.81 -3.44 -18.65
N ILE A 192 4.58 -3.26 -17.56
CA ILE A 192 4.30 -2.26 -16.53
C ILE A 192 4.61 -0.86 -17.07
N ALA A 193 3.75 0.11 -16.75
CA ALA A 193 3.88 1.48 -17.22
C ALA A 193 3.45 2.48 -16.16
N ASP A 194 3.77 3.76 -16.41
CA ASP A 194 3.21 4.87 -15.66
C ASP A 194 1.69 4.91 -15.86
N ARG A 195 0.94 5.04 -14.77
CA ARG A 195 -0.53 5.12 -14.79
C ARG A 195 -1.06 6.23 -13.90
N GLN A 196 -2.19 6.81 -14.30
CA GLN A 196 -2.99 7.65 -13.42
C GLN A 196 -4.03 6.77 -12.72
N PHE A 197 -3.92 6.68 -11.40
CA PHE A 197 -4.89 6.06 -10.53
C PHE A 197 -5.83 7.12 -9.93
N GLU A 198 -7.11 6.80 -9.86
CA GLU A 198 -8.10 7.58 -9.12
C GLU A 198 -8.95 6.64 -8.27
N ILE A 199 -9.24 7.04 -7.04
CA ILE A 199 -10.28 6.44 -6.20
C ILE A 199 -11.30 7.49 -5.81
N GLU A 200 -12.57 7.22 -6.05
CA GLU A 200 -13.72 8.02 -5.62
C GLU A 200 -14.48 7.28 -4.53
N PHE A 201 -14.68 7.94 -3.39
CA PHE A 201 -15.48 7.41 -2.29
C PHE A 201 -16.92 7.90 -2.45
N LEU A 202 -17.85 6.96 -2.63
CA LEU A 202 -19.25 7.25 -2.91
C LEU A 202 -20.04 7.63 -1.65
N ASP A 203 -19.46 7.37 -0.48
CA ASP A 203 -19.99 7.73 0.83
C ASP A 203 -18.94 8.58 1.59
N ALA A 204 -19.36 9.34 2.58
CA ALA A 204 -18.45 10.09 3.45
C ALA A 204 -17.77 9.16 4.48
N GLY A 205 -16.72 9.64 5.15
CA GLY A 205 -16.10 8.94 6.27
C GLY A 205 -15.05 7.90 5.87
N ALA A 206 -14.48 8.00 4.66
CA ALA A 206 -13.23 7.31 4.34
C ALA A 206 -12.05 7.97 5.06
N GLU A 207 -11.11 7.17 5.55
CA GLU A 207 -9.83 7.62 6.07
C GLU A 207 -8.71 6.87 5.32
N ALA A 208 -7.77 7.63 4.75
CA ALA A 208 -6.63 7.09 4.01
C ALA A 208 -5.31 7.46 4.69
N PHE A 209 -4.34 6.56 4.66
CA PHE A 209 -3.09 6.68 5.42
C PHE A 209 -1.85 6.73 4.53
N VAL A 210 -1.68 5.72 3.68
CA VAL A 210 -0.45 5.53 2.90
C VAL A 210 -0.69 4.69 1.65
N PHE A 211 -0.11 5.11 0.53
CA PHE A 211 0.03 4.31 -0.68
C PHE A 211 1.27 3.44 -0.58
N THR A 212 1.13 2.16 -0.92
CA THR A 212 2.24 1.21 -1.07
C THR A 212 2.15 0.51 -2.42
N PHE A 213 3.27 -0.04 -2.87
CA PHE A 213 3.44 -0.49 -4.26
C PHE A 213 4.16 -1.84 -4.28
N GLY A 214 3.91 -2.64 -5.32
CA GLY A 214 4.55 -3.93 -5.56
C GLY A 214 4.59 -4.29 -7.04
#